data_AF-A0AAE0TBZ1-F1
#
_entry.id   AF-A0AAE0TBZ1-F1
#
_cell.length_a   1.000
_cell.length_b   1.000
_cell.length_c   1.000
_cell.angle_alpha   90.00
_cell.angle_beta   90.00
_cell.angle_gamma   90.00
#
_symmetry.space_group_name_H-M   'P 1'
#
loop_
_entity.id
_entity.type
_entity.pdbx_description
1 polymer ?
#
loop_
_entity_poly.entity_id
_entity_poly.type
_entity_poly.pdbx_seq_one_letter_code
_entity_poly.pdbx_strand_id
1 'polypeptide(L)'
;MDCSYVSHTASRLNPLRQDSRFVWLIGDGLDTTIGDETHCTYDRFVLGGTQLQHSVTPDSVHVFRFDEEWHIPKDQAKLISDHYPIEFAIQGKHHTQS
;
A
#
# COMPACT_ATOMS: atom_id res chain seq x y z
N MET A 1 -1.13 -5.46 -13.28
CA MET A 1 -0.91 -4.08 -12.85
C MET A 1 -2.15 -3.32 -13.15
N ASP A 2 -2.68 -2.67 -12.14
CA ASP A 2 -3.75 -1.71 -12.33
C ASP A 2 -3.20 -0.49 -13.08
N CYS A 3 -3.95 0.01 -14.06
CA CYS A 3 -3.60 1.14 -14.92
C CYS A 3 -2.35 1.00 -15.82
N SER A 4 -2.20 1.93 -16.77
CA SER A 4 -1.15 1.96 -17.80
C SER A 4 0.20 2.54 -17.33
N TYR A 5 0.30 3.02 -16.09
CA TYR A 5 1.51 3.66 -15.55
C TYR A 5 2.75 2.76 -15.61
N VAL A 6 2.59 1.47 -15.28
CA VAL A 6 3.61 0.44 -15.51
C VAL A 6 2.97 -0.66 -16.34
N SER A 7 3.52 -0.90 -17.54
CA SER A 7 3.01 -1.99 -18.39
C SER A 7 3.08 -3.33 -17.64
N HIS A 8 2.13 -4.23 -17.95
CA HIS A 8 2.13 -5.59 -17.40
C HIS A 8 3.49 -6.28 -17.59
N THR A 9 4.11 -6.07 -18.74
CA THR A 9 5.45 -6.62 -19.03
C THR A 9 6.51 -6.02 -18.12
N ALA A 10 6.60 -4.70 -17.99
CA ALA A 10 7.59 -4.04 -17.14
C ALA A 10 7.42 -4.43 -15.66
N SER A 11 6.18 -4.59 -15.21
CA SER A 11 5.89 -5.10 -13.86
C SER A 11 6.37 -6.52 -13.63
N ARG A 12 6.05 -7.45 -14.52
CA ARG A 12 6.50 -8.84 -14.40
C ARG A 12 8.02 -8.98 -14.49
N LEU A 13 8.67 -8.05 -15.18
CA LEU A 13 10.13 -8.00 -15.33
C LEU A 13 10.82 -7.21 -14.21
N ASN A 14 10.07 -6.62 -13.27
CA ASN A 14 10.64 -5.91 -12.15
C ASN A 14 11.40 -6.89 -11.22
N PRO A 15 12.71 -6.72 -10.99
CA PRO A 15 13.49 -7.61 -10.14
C PRO A 15 12.92 -7.75 -8.71
N LEU A 16 12.32 -6.69 -8.15
CA LEU A 16 11.67 -6.73 -6.83
C LEU A 16 10.39 -7.57 -6.80
N ARG A 17 9.76 -7.82 -7.96
CA ARG A 17 8.60 -8.74 -8.09
C ARG A 17 9.03 -10.17 -8.40
N GLN A 18 10.15 -10.35 -9.09
CA GLN A 18 10.67 -11.66 -9.45
C GLN A 18 11.41 -12.35 -8.31
N ASP A 19 12.01 -11.56 -7.42
CA ASP A 19 12.79 -12.07 -6.30
C ASP A 19 11.88 -12.41 -5.11
N SER A 20 11.79 -13.71 -4.80
CA SER A 20 10.93 -14.26 -3.75
C SER A 20 11.31 -13.83 -2.32
N ARG A 21 12.45 -13.16 -2.15
CA ARG A 21 12.82 -12.55 -0.86
C ARG A 21 11.95 -11.35 -0.51
N PHE A 22 11.27 -10.76 -1.49
CA PHE A 22 10.39 -9.63 -1.31
C PHE A 22 8.93 -10.04 -1.33
N VAL A 23 8.16 -9.50 -0.39
CA VAL A 23 6.70 -9.65 -0.32
C VAL A 23 6.05 -8.31 -0.62
N TRP A 24 5.14 -8.28 -1.58
CA TRP A 24 4.34 -7.10 -1.92
C TRP A 24 3.02 -7.19 -1.15
N LEU A 25 2.85 -6.37 -0.11
CA LEU A 25 1.66 -6.44 0.76
C LEU A 25 0.40 -5.87 0.10
N ILE A 26 0.59 -4.87 -0.76
CA ILE A 26 -0.51 -4.22 -1.48
C ILE A 26 -0.58 -4.87 -2.87
N GLY A 27 -1.59 -5.72 -3.04
CA GLY A 27 -1.95 -6.35 -4.30
C GLY A 27 -2.41 -5.33 -5.35
N ASP A 28 -2.67 -5.80 -6.57
CA ASP A 28 -3.33 -4.96 -7.58
C ASP A 28 -4.81 -4.78 -7.19
N GLY A 29 -5.37 -3.56 -7.31
CA GLY A 29 -6.79 -3.27 -7.04
C GLY A 29 -7.10 -2.43 -5.80
N LEU A 30 -6.09 -2.02 -5.02
CA LEU A 30 -6.23 -1.02 -3.96
C LEU A 30 -6.02 0.36 -4.57
N ASP A 31 -7.08 1.14 -4.75
CA ASP A 31 -6.97 2.51 -5.28
C ASP A 31 -6.27 3.40 -4.25
N THR A 32 -5.17 4.04 -4.61
CA THR A 32 -4.42 4.93 -3.71
C THR A 32 -4.53 6.40 -4.12
N THR A 33 -5.50 6.77 -4.97
CA THR A 33 -5.62 8.13 -5.52
C THR A 33 -6.97 8.79 -5.22
N ILE A 34 -6.98 10.12 -5.10
CA ILE A 34 -8.19 10.93 -4.89
C ILE A 34 -8.75 11.34 -6.25
N GLY A 35 -9.46 10.42 -6.93
CA GLY A 35 -10.06 10.69 -8.23
C GLY A 35 -11.01 9.59 -8.69
N ASP A 36 -12.00 9.96 -9.51
CA ASP A 36 -12.99 9.01 -10.05
C ASP A 36 -12.46 8.27 -11.31
N GLU A 37 -11.30 8.68 -11.85
CA GLU A 37 -10.80 8.22 -13.15
C GLU A 37 -9.55 7.31 -13.08
N THR A 38 -9.05 7.02 -11.88
CA THR A 38 -7.82 6.23 -11.71
C THR A 38 -7.98 5.23 -10.57
N HIS A 39 -8.59 4.07 -10.83
CA HIS A 39 -8.40 2.91 -9.95
C HIS A 39 -6.97 2.39 -10.12
N CYS A 40 -6.01 3.06 -9.52
CA CYS A 40 -4.61 2.72 -9.66
C CYS A 40 -3.96 2.50 -8.29
N THR A 41 -3.35 1.33 -8.14
CA THR A 41 -2.51 1.04 -6.97
C THR A 41 -1.07 1.51 -7.22
N TYR A 42 -0.85 2.83 -7.13
CA TYR A 42 0.47 3.42 -7.32
C TYR A 42 1.37 3.19 -6.10
N ASP A 43 0.82 3.35 -4.90
CA ASP A 43 1.56 3.25 -3.65
C ASP A 43 1.64 1.79 -3.20
N ARG A 44 2.84 1.34 -2.79
CA ARG A 44 3.12 -0.09 -2.51
C ARG A 44 4.03 -0.28 -1.31
N PHE A 45 3.73 -1.27 -0.48
CA PHE A 45 4.67 -1.83 0.49
C PHE A 45 5.38 -3.05 -0.08
N VAL A 46 6.72 -3.01 -0.06
CA VAL A 46 7.59 -4.13 -0.47
C VAL A 46 8.48 -4.48 0.72
N LEU A 47 8.29 -5.67 1.29
CA LEU A 47 8.98 -6.12 2.49
C LEU A 47 10.08 -7.12 2.19
N GLY A 48 11.29 -6.85 2.67
CA GLY A 48 12.39 -7.81 2.71
C GLY A 48 12.67 -8.29 4.13
N GLY A 49 13.14 -9.53 4.26
CA GLY A 49 13.56 -10.12 5.53
C GLY A 49 12.41 -10.77 6.31
N THR A 50 12.64 -12.00 6.74
CA THR A 50 11.62 -12.87 7.36
C THR A 50 11.08 -12.29 8.67
N GLN A 51 11.89 -11.59 9.45
CA GLN A 51 11.46 -11.01 10.72
C GLN A 51 10.40 -9.92 10.52
N LEU A 52 10.60 -9.03 9.54
CA LEU A 52 9.62 -7.97 9.24
C LEU A 52 8.35 -8.56 8.64
N GLN A 53 8.49 -9.53 7.73
CA GLN A 53 7.36 -10.23 7.12
C GLN A 53 6.48 -10.91 8.18
N HIS A 54 7.08 -11.55 9.19
CA HIS A 54 6.34 -12.17 10.28
C HIS A 54 5.78 -11.19 11.32
N SER A 55 6.26 -9.94 11.35
CA SER A 55 5.72 -8.92 12.26
C SER A 55 4.46 -8.24 11.75
N VAL A 56 4.08 -8.40 10.49
CA VAL A 56 2.88 -7.75 9.93
C VAL A 56 1.64 -8.27 10.65
N THR A 57 0.83 -7.35 11.17
CA THR A 57 -0.46 -7.69 11.77
C THR A 57 -1.42 -8.11 10.65
N PRO A 58 -2.06 -9.29 10.72
CA PRO A 58 -3.06 -9.71 9.75
C PRO A 58 -4.16 -8.64 9.58
N ASP A 59 -4.62 -8.47 8.35
CA ASP A 59 -5.70 -7.55 7.97
C ASP A 59 -5.45 -6.05 8.28
N SER A 60 -4.22 -5.67 8.65
CA SER A 60 -3.88 -4.27 8.93
C SER A 60 -3.54 -3.44 7.70
N VAL A 61 -3.31 -4.08 6.54
CA VAL A 61 -2.90 -3.42 5.31
C VAL A 61 -4.12 -2.76 4.66
N HIS A 62 -4.15 -1.44 4.59
CA HIS A 62 -5.26 -0.70 4.00
C HIS A 62 -4.81 0.67 3.46
N VAL A 63 -5.73 1.35 2.78
CA VAL A 63 -5.55 2.74 2.35
C VAL A 63 -6.34 3.63 3.30
N PHE A 64 -5.69 4.67 3.84
CA PHE A 64 -6.34 5.61 4.73
C PHE A 64 -7.07 6.70 3.93
N ARG A 65 -8.39 6.59 3.86
CA ARG A 65 -9.31 7.53 3.21
C ARG A 65 -9.57 8.73 4.12
N PHE A 66 -8.60 9.63 4.23
CA PHE A 66 -8.70 10.77 5.13
C PHE A 66 -9.88 11.71 4.81
N ASP A 67 -10.34 11.73 3.56
CA ASP A 67 -11.52 12.47 3.13
C ASP A 67 -12.81 11.86 3.67
N GLU A 68 -12.93 10.53 3.64
CA GLU A 68 -14.05 9.81 4.24
C GLU A 68 -14.03 9.91 5.77
N GLU A 69 -12.88 9.64 6.39
CA GLU A 69 -12.70 9.68 7.85
C GLU A 69 -13.04 11.06 8.44
N TRP A 70 -12.56 12.13 7.79
CA TRP A 70 -12.76 13.50 8.27
C TRP A 70 -13.92 14.23 7.58
N HIS A 71 -14.69 13.54 6.73
CA HIS A 71 -15.84 14.08 6.01
C HIS A 71 -15.49 15.33 5.17
N ILE A 72 -14.31 15.32 4.54
CA ILE A 72 -13.80 16.40 3.70
C ILE A 72 -14.27 16.17 2.26
N PRO A 73 -14.89 17.16 1.60
CA PRO A 73 -15.23 17.07 0.19
C PRO A 73 -14.00 16.76 -0.69
N LYS A 74 -14.15 15.90 -1.71
CA LYS A 74 -13.04 15.46 -2.59
C LYS A 74 -12.24 16.62 -3.21
N ASP A 75 -12.89 17.72 -3.56
CA ASP A 75 -12.26 18.92 -4.11
C ASP A 75 -11.34 19.61 -3.09
N GLN A 76 -11.70 19.59 -1.81
CA GLN A 76 -10.85 20.07 -0.72
C GLN A 76 -9.77 19.05 -0.35
N ALA A 77 -10.07 17.76 -0.36
CA ALA A 77 -9.09 16.71 -0.13
C ALA A 77 -7.93 16.78 -1.15
N LYS A 78 -8.25 17.08 -2.41
CA LYS A 78 -7.27 17.33 -3.49
C LYS A 78 -6.33 18.52 -3.23
N LEU A 79 -6.70 19.45 -2.35
CA LEU A 79 -5.80 20.53 -1.93
C LEU A 79 -4.72 20.05 -0.94
N ILE A 80 -4.97 18.91 -0.28
CA ILE A 80 -4.02 18.26 0.63
C ILE A 80 -3.09 17.35 -0.17
N SER A 81 -3.66 16.43 -0.97
CA SER A 81 -2.93 15.52 -1.85
C SER A 81 -3.86 14.90 -2.89
N ASP A 82 -3.32 14.46 -4.01
CA ASP A 82 -3.96 13.59 -5.00
C ASP A 82 -3.80 12.09 -4.69
N HIS A 83 -3.06 11.73 -3.64
CA HIS A 83 -2.87 10.37 -3.14
C HIS A 83 -3.41 10.19 -1.72
N TYR A 84 -3.89 8.98 -1.43
CA TYR A 84 -4.19 8.55 -0.07
C TYR A 84 -2.99 7.82 0.55
N PRO A 85 -2.72 8.02 1.85
CA PRO A 85 -1.73 7.20 2.56
C PRO A 85 -2.09 5.71 2.52
N ILE A 86 -1.08 4.86 2.39
CA ILE A 86 -1.21 3.42 2.62
C ILE A 86 -0.63 3.10 3.99
N GLU A 87 -1.23 2.15 4.71
CA GLU A 87 -0.89 1.87 6.10
C GLU A 87 -0.91 0.36 6.39
N PHE A 88 -0.06 -0.06 7.34
CA PHE A 88 -0.10 -1.39 7.94
C PHE A 88 0.51 -1.33 9.34
N ALA A 89 0.10 -2.26 10.21
CA ALA A 89 0.62 -2.36 11.56
C ALA A 89 1.64 -3.50 11.67
N ILE A 90 2.69 -3.28 12.46
CA ILE A 90 3.64 -4.34 12.84
C ILE A 90 3.55 -4.61 14.34
N GLN A 91 3.71 -5.88 14.71
CA GLN A 91 3.85 -6.31 16.09
C GLN A 91 5.32 -6.21 16.48
N GLY A 92 5.60 -5.35 17.46
CA GLY A 92 6.91 -5.32 18.11
C GLY A 92 7.21 -6.62 18.85
N LYS A 93 8.47 -6.85 19.20
CA LYS A 93 8.80 -7.94 20.12
C LYS A 93 8.08 -7.69 21.45
N HIS A 94 7.26 -8.63 21.89
CA HIS A 94 6.77 -8.66 23.27
C HIS A 94 8.01 -8.87 24.16
N HIS A 95 8.49 -7.80 24.81
CA HIS A 95 9.43 -7.95 25.92
C HIS A 95 8.63 -8.52 27.10
N THR A 96 8.50 -9.84 27.18
CA THR A 96 8.22 -10.47 28.47
C THR A 96 9.42 -10.17 29.36
N GLN A 97 9.23 -9.26 30.33
CA GLN A 97 10.15 -9.14 31.44
C GLN A 97 10.13 -10.48 32.19
N SER A 98 11.23 -11.21 32.06
CA SER A 98 11.62 -12.29 32.97
C SER A 98 12.08 -11.73 34.29
#